data_AF-A0A8I1JM47-F1
#
_entry.id   AF-A0A8I1JM47-F1
#
_cell.length_a   1.000
_cell.length_b   1.000
_cell.length_c   1.000
_cell.angle_alpha   90.00
_cell.angle_beta   90.00
_cell.angle_gamma   90.00
#
_symmetry.space_group_name_H-M   'P 1'
#
loop_
_entity.id
_entity.type
_entity.pdbx_description
1 polymer ?
#
loop_
_entity_poly.entity_id
_entity_poly.type
_entity_poly.pdbx_seq_one_letter_code
_entity_poly.pdbx_strand_id
1 'polypeptide(L)'
;MTQEYAVGATEPRKVEIFYHSRRAAEFYPILMSQVATFPNQDSVRNLTKLGLYEKAAVVEVPSGLEANEALEIAYTKTQNIDDAWTKNEGVTVVTDFPRSSMSGDVFVIDGKPFTVAMFGFTALDSFDPVAEAPQKPVRSRVELDDEGPSL
;
A
#
# COMPACT_ATOMS: atom_id res chain seq x y z
N MET A 1 -16.04 -49.09 2.76
CA MET A 1 -16.60 -47.74 2.95
C MET A 1 -15.41 -46.80 3.07
N THR A 2 -15.03 -46.16 1.97
CA THR A 2 -13.95 -45.17 1.93
C THR A 2 -14.60 -43.85 2.29
N GLN A 3 -14.27 -43.29 3.46
CA GLN A 3 -14.77 -41.99 3.87
C GLN A 3 -13.95 -40.93 3.13
N GLU A 4 -14.53 -40.36 2.08
CA GLU A 4 -14.01 -39.16 1.44
C GLU A 4 -14.15 -38.00 2.44
N TYR A 5 -13.03 -37.52 2.96
CA TYR A 5 -13.00 -36.25 3.66
C TYR A 5 -13.24 -35.16 2.62
N ALA A 6 -14.45 -34.60 2.61
CA ALA A 6 -14.70 -33.33 1.97
C ALA A 6 -13.81 -32.29 2.66
N VAL A 7 -12.65 -32.01 2.06
CA VAL A 7 -11.87 -30.81 2.36
C VAL A 7 -12.75 -29.65 1.91
N GLY A 8 -13.56 -29.12 2.83
CA GLY A 8 -14.33 -27.91 2.58
C GLY A 8 -13.34 -26.85 2.14
N ALA A 9 -13.37 -26.49 0.86
CA ALA A 9 -12.55 -25.43 0.31
C ALA A 9 -12.95 -24.14 1.01
N THR A 10 -12.23 -23.77 2.06
CA THR A 10 -12.39 -22.50 2.74
C THR A 10 -11.97 -21.41 1.75
N GLU A 11 -12.84 -20.44 1.53
CA GLU A 11 -12.60 -19.37 0.56
C GLU A 11 -11.27 -18.65 0.84
N PRO A 12 -10.51 -18.27 -0.20
CA PRO A 12 -9.24 -17.57 -0.01
C PRO A 12 -9.45 -16.26 0.74
N ARG A 13 -8.53 -15.95 1.66
CA ARG A 13 -8.50 -14.66 2.35
C ARG A 13 -7.90 -13.61 1.43
N LYS A 14 -8.25 -12.35 1.67
CA LYS A 14 -7.78 -11.21 0.89
C LYS A 14 -6.88 -10.32 1.73
N VAL A 15 -5.73 -9.99 1.17
CA VAL A 15 -4.81 -8.98 1.70
C VAL A 15 -4.88 -7.76 0.81
N GLU A 16 -5.30 -6.64 1.37
CA GLU A 16 -5.30 -5.36 0.66
C GLU A 16 -3.96 -4.68 0.86
N ILE A 17 -3.35 -4.20 -0.23
CA ILE A 17 -2.03 -3.58 -0.21
C ILE A 17 -2.17 -2.10 -0.53
N PHE A 18 -1.56 -1.26 0.31
CA PHE A 18 -1.57 0.19 0.18
C PHE A 18 -0.14 0.71 0.10
N TYR A 19 0.10 1.51 -0.92
CA TYR A 19 1.38 2.16 -1.19
C TYR A 19 1.31 3.61 -0.79
N HIS A 20 2.39 4.12 -0.23
CA HIS A 20 2.55 5.57 -0.14
C HIS A 20 2.60 6.19 -1.54
N SER A 21 1.79 7.21 -1.76
CA SER A 21 1.66 7.95 -3.03
C SER A 21 2.99 8.58 -3.43
N ARG A 22 3.22 8.74 -4.74
CA ARG A 22 4.38 9.49 -5.26
C ARG A 22 4.43 10.93 -4.73
N ARG A 23 3.26 11.49 -4.40
CA ARG A 23 3.13 12.82 -3.79
C ARG A 23 3.76 12.92 -2.39
N ALA A 24 3.88 11.80 -1.67
CA ALA A 24 4.51 11.80 -0.35
C ALA A 24 5.99 12.21 -0.43
N ALA A 25 6.72 11.71 -1.42
CA ALA A 25 8.10 12.09 -1.66
C ALA A 25 8.24 13.54 -2.18
N GLU A 26 7.28 14.01 -2.99
CA GLU A 26 7.30 15.38 -3.54
C GLU A 26 7.03 16.44 -2.48
N PHE A 27 5.98 16.27 -1.67
CA PHE A 27 5.50 17.31 -0.75
C PHE A 27 5.94 17.11 0.70
N TYR A 28 6.27 15.87 1.10
CA TYR A 28 6.60 15.52 2.49
C TYR A 28 7.84 14.62 2.59
N PRO A 29 8.99 15.00 1.99
CA PRO A 29 10.15 14.12 1.87
C PRO A 29 10.72 13.63 3.21
N ILE A 30 10.66 14.45 4.26
CA ILE A 30 11.11 14.07 5.61
C ILE A 30 10.23 12.97 6.19
N LEU A 31 8.91 13.14 6.12
CA LEU A 31 7.95 12.14 6.60
C LEU A 31 8.03 10.85 5.77
N MET A 32 8.18 10.98 4.46
CA MET A 32 8.39 9.85 3.55
C MET A 32 9.66 9.07 3.89
N SER A 33 10.77 9.77 4.15
CA SER A 33 12.02 9.14 4.59
C SER A 33 11.87 8.42 5.93
N GLN A 34 11.13 8.99 6.87
CA GLN A 34 10.85 8.33 8.16
C GLN A 34 10.08 7.03 7.97
N VAL A 35 8.98 7.08 7.20
CA VAL A 35 8.13 5.92 6.92
C VAL A 35 8.88 4.83 6.16
N ALA A 36 9.69 5.18 5.14
CA ALA A 36 10.45 4.20 4.38
C ALA A 36 11.58 3.53 5.19
N THR A 37 12.12 4.20 6.21
CA THR A 37 13.29 3.69 6.95
C THR A 37 12.90 2.99 8.25
N PHE A 38 12.01 3.59 9.04
CA PHE A 38 11.59 3.13 10.36
C PHE A 38 10.09 3.42 10.56
N PRO A 39 9.21 2.73 9.83
CA PRO A 39 7.78 2.97 9.92
C PRO A 39 7.28 2.66 11.32
N ASN A 40 6.40 3.53 11.81
CA ASN A 40 5.71 3.37 13.07
C ASN A 40 4.28 3.91 12.98
N GLN A 41 3.49 3.69 14.04
CA GLN A 41 2.10 4.10 14.11
C GLN A 41 1.89 5.58 13.76
N ASP A 42 2.74 6.48 14.27
CA ASP A 42 2.57 7.92 14.07
C ASP A 42 2.94 8.35 12.66
N SER A 43 4.03 7.81 12.10
CA SER A 43 4.46 8.15 10.75
C SER A 43 3.44 7.67 9.71
N VAL A 44 2.91 6.46 9.88
CA VAL A 44 1.84 5.91 9.02
C VAL A 44 0.57 6.74 9.18
N ARG A 45 0.12 7.00 10.42
CA ARG A 45 -1.07 7.82 10.70
C ARG A 45 -0.98 9.21 10.07
N ASN A 46 0.19 9.84 10.09
CA ASN A 46 0.39 11.16 9.49
C ASN A 46 0.25 11.12 7.96
N LEU A 47 0.83 10.13 7.28
CA LEU A 47 0.61 9.96 5.83
C LEU A 47 -0.85 9.63 5.50
N THR A 48 -1.50 8.77 6.30
CA THR A 48 -2.91 8.42 6.13
C THR A 48 -3.81 9.67 6.22
N LYS A 49 -3.61 10.53 7.23
CA LYS A 49 -4.36 11.80 7.39
C LYS A 49 -4.17 12.77 6.23
N LEU A 50 -3.02 12.71 5.57
CA LEU A 50 -2.72 13.51 4.39
C LEU A 50 -3.29 12.90 3.09
N GLY A 51 -3.96 11.74 3.16
CA GLY A 51 -4.47 11.03 1.99
C GLY A 51 -3.35 10.53 1.07
N LEU A 52 -2.20 10.17 1.64
CA LEU A 52 -1.00 9.79 0.91
C LEU A 52 -0.78 8.28 0.84
N TYR A 53 -1.81 7.48 1.11
CA TYR A 53 -1.83 6.05 0.81
C TYR A 53 -2.84 5.78 -0.30
N GLU A 54 -2.44 4.97 -1.27
CA GLU A 54 -3.24 4.56 -2.42
C GLU A 54 -3.33 3.03 -2.43
N LYS A 55 -4.54 2.50 -2.65
CA LYS A 55 -4.72 1.06 -2.78
C LYS A 55 -4.01 0.58 -4.06
N ALA A 56 -3.07 -0.33 -3.90
CA ALA A 56 -2.23 -0.80 -4.98
C ALA A 56 -2.69 -2.15 -5.54
N ALA A 57 -3.12 -3.06 -4.67
CA ALA A 57 -3.58 -4.38 -5.07
C ALA A 57 -4.47 -5.04 -4.01
N VAL A 58 -5.09 -6.14 -4.42
CA VAL A 58 -5.69 -7.15 -3.55
C VAL A 58 -5.03 -8.49 -3.87
N VAL A 59 -4.54 -9.18 -2.85
CA VAL A 59 -3.87 -10.48 -2.99
C VAL A 59 -4.68 -11.56 -2.29
N GLU A 60 -5.01 -12.60 -3.04
CA GLU A 60 -5.62 -13.83 -2.53
C GLU A 60 -4.55 -14.75 -1.95
N VAL A 61 -4.82 -15.19 -0.73
CA VAL A 61 -3.97 -16.09 0.04
C VAL A 61 -4.79 -17.26 0.57
N PRO A 62 -4.18 -18.45 0.75
CA PRO A 62 -4.89 -19.58 1.33
C PRO A 62 -5.55 -19.24 2.67
N SER A 63 -6.77 -19.74 2.83
CA SER A 63 -7.48 -19.74 4.11
C SER A 63 -6.74 -20.56 5.18
N GLY A 64 -6.92 -20.22 6.45
CA GLY A 64 -6.38 -20.99 7.58
C GLY A 64 -4.92 -20.72 7.90
N LEU A 65 -4.25 -19.83 7.15
CA LEU A 65 -2.92 -19.35 7.48
C LEU A 65 -2.94 -18.36 8.65
N GLU A 66 -1.87 -18.36 9.44
CA GLU A 66 -1.66 -17.30 10.41
C GLU A 66 -1.44 -15.96 9.69
N ALA A 67 -1.74 -14.85 10.38
CA ALA A 67 -1.68 -13.53 9.76
C ALA A 67 -0.29 -13.22 9.17
N ASN A 68 0.79 -13.60 9.88
CA ASN A 68 2.15 -13.37 9.40
C ASN A 68 2.44 -14.14 8.09
N GLU A 69 2.08 -15.42 8.02
CA GLU A 69 2.29 -16.24 6.82
C GLU A 69 1.52 -15.68 5.61
N ALA A 70 0.28 -15.24 5.83
CA ALA A 70 -0.53 -14.60 4.81
C ALA A 70 0.10 -13.29 4.31
N LEU A 71 0.64 -12.47 5.21
CA LEU A 71 1.33 -11.22 4.88
C LEU A 71 2.63 -11.46 4.11
N GLU A 72 3.42 -12.46 4.48
CA GLU A 72 4.66 -12.86 3.77
C GLU A 72 4.38 -13.37 2.36
N ILE A 73 3.31 -14.16 2.17
CA ILE A 73 2.88 -14.57 0.82
C ILE A 73 2.49 -13.35 -0.01
N ALA A 74 1.69 -12.44 0.57
CA ALA A 74 1.30 -11.22 -0.12
C ALA A 74 2.53 -10.40 -0.51
N TYR A 75 3.47 -10.19 0.41
CA TYR A 75 4.69 -9.44 0.15
C TYR A 75 5.56 -10.09 -0.92
N THR A 76 5.78 -11.41 -0.84
CA THR A 76 6.51 -12.16 -1.86
C THR A 76 5.88 -12.00 -3.24
N LYS A 77 4.54 -12.02 -3.31
CA LYS A 77 3.80 -11.80 -4.53
C LYS A 77 3.92 -10.38 -5.06
N THR A 78 4.29 -9.38 -4.27
CA THR A 78 4.25 -7.95 -4.63
C THR A 78 5.60 -7.23 -4.53
N GLN A 79 6.68 -7.91 -4.12
CA GLN A 79 8.03 -7.34 -3.99
C GLN A 79 8.82 -7.29 -5.31
N ASN A 80 8.36 -7.92 -6.40
CA ASN A 80 9.06 -7.91 -7.69
C ASN A 80 8.21 -7.28 -8.80
N ILE A 81 8.52 -6.02 -9.13
CA ILE A 81 7.76 -5.19 -10.08
C ILE A 81 8.00 -5.59 -11.55
N ASP A 82 9.16 -6.15 -11.89
CA ASP A 82 9.68 -6.19 -13.26
C ASP A 82 8.83 -7.00 -14.26
N ASP A 83 7.82 -7.71 -13.78
CA ASP A 83 6.69 -8.28 -14.55
C ASP A 83 5.86 -9.26 -13.70
N ALA A 84 6.34 -9.60 -12.50
CA ALA A 84 5.88 -10.78 -11.79
C ALA A 84 4.50 -10.61 -11.16
N TRP A 85 4.22 -9.50 -10.47
CA TRP A 85 2.98 -9.44 -9.69
C TRP A 85 1.71 -9.17 -10.51
N THR A 86 1.79 -8.46 -11.63
CA THR A 86 0.66 -8.32 -12.58
C THR A 86 0.31 -9.66 -13.25
N LYS A 87 1.26 -10.61 -13.26
CA LYS A 87 1.10 -11.97 -13.78
C LYS A 87 0.90 -13.01 -12.68
N ASN A 88 0.96 -12.63 -11.41
CA ASN A 88 0.83 -13.55 -10.29
C ASN A 88 -0.64 -13.94 -10.09
N GLU A 89 -0.89 -15.24 -10.05
CA GLU A 89 -2.22 -15.75 -9.75
C GLU A 89 -2.71 -15.28 -8.37
N GLY A 90 -3.97 -14.87 -8.31
CA GLY A 90 -4.59 -14.30 -7.12
C GLY A 90 -4.15 -12.87 -6.80
N VAL A 91 -3.42 -12.17 -7.68
CA VAL A 91 -3.13 -10.73 -7.51
C VAL A 91 -4.05 -9.92 -8.43
N THR A 92 -4.87 -9.05 -7.85
CA THR A 92 -5.65 -8.05 -8.56
C THR A 92 -4.99 -6.69 -8.39
N VAL A 93 -4.41 -6.14 -9.45
CA VAL A 93 -3.78 -4.81 -9.42
C VAL A 93 -4.85 -3.72 -9.54
N VAL A 94 -4.75 -2.71 -8.68
CA VAL A 94 -5.71 -1.59 -8.59
C VAL A 94 -5.07 -0.26 -8.98
N THR A 95 -3.74 -0.14 -8.84
CA THR A 95 -3.00 1.09 -9.18
C THR A 95 -2.53 1.11 -10.64
N ASP A 96 -2.51 2.32 -11.24
CA ASP A 96 -1.86 2.57 -12.54
C ASP A 96 -0.32 2.61 -12.44
N PHE A 97 0.23 2.67 -11.22
CA PHE A 97 1.66 2.83 -10.97
C PHE A 97 2.17 1.69 -10.07
N PRO A 98 2.20 0.45 -10.57
CA PRO A 98 2.72 -0.65 -9.79
C PRO A 98 4.17 -0.40 -9.37
N ARG A 99 4.54 -0.90 -8.19
CA ARG A 99 5.92 -0.96 -7.71
C ARG A 99 6.12 -2.14 -6.77
N SER A 100 7.39 -2.45 -6.52
CA SER A 100 7.77 -3.40 -5.46
C SER A 100 7.26 -2.90 -4.12
N SER A 101 6.67 -3.81 -3.34
CA SER A 101 6.38 -3.55 -1.93
C SER A 101 7.66 -3.29 -1.15
N MET A 102 7.61 -2.35 -0.22
CA MET A 102 8.75 -1.88 0.56
C MET A 102 8.34 -1.50 1.98
N SER A 103 9.34 -1.26 2.83
CA SER A 103 9.14 -0.74 4.19
C SER A 103 8.28 0.54 4.15
N GLY A 104 7.28 0.59 5.03
CA GLY A 104 6.30 1.68 5.12
C GLY A 104 5.01 1.48 4.33
N ASP A 105 4.92 0.43 3.50
CA ASP A 105 3.66 -0.01 2.92
C ASP A 105 2.73 -0.59 3.97
N VAL A 106 1.42 -0.49 3.74
CA VAL A 106 0.42 -1.01 4.65
C VAL A 106 -0.35 -2.15 4.01
N PHE A 107 -0.42 -3.26 4.72
CA PHE A 107 -1.10 -4.49 4.34
C PHE A 107 -2.27 -4.68 5.31
N VAL A 108 -3.47 -4.90 4.78
CA VAL A 108 -4.68 -5.08 5.59
C VAL A 108 -5.24 -6.47 5.32
N ILE A 109 -5.39 -7.27 6.37
CA ILE A 109 -5.99 -8.60 6.31
C ILE A 109 -7.06 -8.73 7.38
N ASP A 110 -8.27 -9.15 7.00
CA ASP A 110 -9.45 -9.22 7.89
C ASP A 110 -9.69 -7.92 8.69
N GLY A 111 -9.47 -6.77 8.05
CA GLY A 111 -9.60 -5.44 8.67
C GLY A 111 -8.48 -5.07 9.65
N LYS A 112 -7.45 -5.91 9.80
CA LYS A 112 -6.30 -5.65 10.67
C LYS A 112 -5.14 -5.09 9.85
N PRO A 113 -4.68 -3.87 10.14
CA PRO A 113 -3.59 -3.24 9.39
C PRO A 113 -2.21 -3.57 9.95
N PHE A 114 -1.25 -3.74 9.05
CA PHE A 114 0.14 -4.01 9.34
C PHE A 114 1.03 -3.16 8.43
N THR A 115 2.02 -2.46 8.98
CA THR A 115 3.07 -1.83 8.16
C THR A 115 4.18 -2.84 7.88
N VAL A 116 4.68 -2.85 6.66
CA VAL A 116 5.94 -3.53 6.31
C VAL A 116 7.06 -2.82 7.06
N ALA A 117 7.80 -3.54 7.88
CA ALA A 117 8.97 -3.03 8.60
C ALA A 117 10.26 -3.44 7.88
N MET A 118 11.41 -3.04 8.42
CA MET A 118 12.71 -3.53 7.94
C MET A 118 12.81 -5.06 7.98
N PHE A 119 12.16 -5.67 8.98
CA PHE A 119 12.03 -7.12 9.12
C PHE A 119 10.58 -7.46 9.47
N GLY A 120 9.90 -8.16 8.56
CA GLY A 120 8.52 -8.60 8.72
C GLY A 120 7.52 -7.44 8.82
N PHE A 121 6.56 -7.59 9.73
CA PHE A 121 5.38 -6.71 9.82
C PHE A 121 5.17 -6.20 11.24
N THR A 122 4.77 -4.95 11.36
CA THR A 122 4.35 -4.33 12.63
C THR A 122 2.85 -4.05 12.57
N ALA A 123 2.10 -4.57 13.55
CA ALA A 123 0.68 -4.29 13.67
C ALA A 123 0.44 -2.81 13.94
N LEU A 124 -0.62 -2.26 13.34
CA LEU A 124 -1.08 -0.90 13.54
C LEU A 124 -2.40 -0.91 14.33
N ASP A 125 -2.62 0.08 15.18
CA ASP A 125 -3.86 0.22 15.95
C ASP A 125 -5.05 0.55 15.04
N SER A 126 -4.80 1.36 14.02
CA SER A 126 -5.79 1.72 13.01
C SER A 126 -5.13 2.17 11.70
N PHE A 127 -5.87 2.04 10.61
CA PHE A 127 -5.50 2.52 9.29
C PHE A 127 -6.77 2.77 8.47
N ASP A 128 -7.12 4.05 8.30
CA ASP A 128 -8.31 4.49 7.58
C ASP A 128 -7.87 5.31 6.36
N PRO A 129 -7.46 4.66 5.25
CA PRO A 129 -7.02 5.36 4.07
C PRO A 129 -8.18 6.20 3.53
N VAL A 130 -7.90 7.47 3.19
CA VAL A 130 -8.91 8.34 2.58
C VAL A 130 -9.37 7.68 1.28
N ALA A 131 -10.68 7.43 1.16
CA ALA A 131 -11.27 6.64 0.07
C ALA A 131 -11.03 7.24 -1.32
N GLU A 132 -10.74 8.54 -1.40
CA GLU A 132 -10.37 9.25 -2.62
C GLU A 132 -9.13 10.12 -2.35
N ALA A 133 -8.13 10.01 -3.22
CA ALA A 133 -6.97 10.88 -3.18
C ALA A 133 -7.42 12.35 -3.20
N PRO A 134 -6.88 13.24 -2.35
CA PRO A 134 -7.20 14.65 -2.44
C PRO A 134 -6.94 15.13 -3.87
N GLN A 135 -7.96 15.74 -4.48
CA GLN A 135 -7.85 16.31 -5.81
C GLN A 135 -6.58 17.17 -5.87
N LYS A 136 -5.83 16.98 -6.96
CA LYS A 136 -4.54 17.66 -7.24
C LYS A 136 -4.62 19.10 -6.72
N PRO A 137 -3.70 19.57 -5.86
CA PRO A 137 -3.69 20.98 -5.52
C PRO A 137 -3.59 21.74 -6.83
N VAL A 138 -4.63 22.51 -7.15
CA VAL A 138 -4.61 23.43 -8.29
C VAL A 138 -3.43 24.34 -7.98
N ARG A 139 -2.30 24.13 -8.68
CA ARG A 139 -1.26 25.15 -8.74
C ARG A 139 -1.97 26.34 -9.37
N SER A 140 -2.42 27.29 -8.56
CA SER A 140 -2.81 28.61 -9.05
C SER A 140 -1.54 29.13 -9.70
N ARG A 141 -1.50 29.07 -11.03
CA ARG A 141 -0.50 29.73 -11.83
C ARG A 141 -0.59 31.20 -11.41
N VAL A 142 0.39 31.67 -10.65
CA VAL A 142 0.63 33.11 -10.56
C VAL A 142 1.02 33.47 -11.99
N GLU A 143 0.10 34.09 -12.72
CA GLU A 143 0.42 34.78 -13.95
C GLU A 143 1.43 35.85 -13.55
N LEU A 144 2.70 35.60 -13.86
CA LEU A 144 3.71 36.66 -13.88
C LEU A 144 3.37 37.47 -15.12
N ASP A 145 2.70 38.59 -14.91
CA ASP A 145 2.53 39.62 -15.93
C ASP A 145 3.92 40.02 -16.42
N ASP A 146 4.18 39.67 -17.67
CA ASP A 146 5.41 39.92 -18.41
C ASP A 146 5.40 41.37 -18.89
N GLU A 147 5.53 42.32 -17.98
CA GLU A 147 5.87 43.72 -18.32
C GLU A 147 7.39 43.89 -18.21
N GLY A 148 8.09 43.41 -19.23
CA GLY A 148 9.48 43.80 -19.46
C GLY A 148 9.57 45.32 -19.71
N PRO A 149 10.55 46.03 -19.12
CA PRO A 149 10.68 47.47 -19.34
C PRO A 149 11.11 47.73 -20.79
N SER A 150 10.30 48.51 -21.50
CA SER A 150 10.69 49.08 -22.78
C SER A 150 11.76 50.16 -22.54
N LEU A 151 12.97 49.94 -23.05
CA LEU A 151 14.01 50.95 -23.24
C LEU A 151 14.53 50.89 -24.69
#